data_AF-D7FTH9-F1
#
_entry.id   AF-D7FTH9-F1
#
_cell.length_a   1.000
_cell.length_b   1.000
_cell.length_c   1.000
_cell.angle_alpha   90.00
_cell.angle_beta   90.00
_cell.angle_gamma   90.00
#
_symmetry.space_group_name_H-M   'P 1'
#
loop_
_entity.id
_entity.type
_entity.pdbx_description
1 polymer ?
#
loop_
_entity_poly.entity_id
_entity_poly.type
_entity_poly.pdbx_seq_one_letter_code
_entity_poly.pdbx_strand_id
1 'polypeptide(L)'
;MTPAIDSRLCVTCSAPTNIAVIKYWGKDSVALNTPINSSASVTLSQDDLRAITTVAASKDFEKDQLWLNGTEEDVSKNKRFQAVIRQVRALATEKRDEATGEVVVAEGDWDQYRVRIASRNTFPTAAGLASSAAGLACLTFSLAKLFNAKESFDGELSSIARQGSGSACRSLYGGFVKWQKGVREDARDSIAVQVADEHHWPEMRALILVVSADKKDTSSTSGMSTSVQTSPLLGFRAKEVVEPRLAEIEKAYLEKDFATFGKITMQDSNQFHATCLDTYPPIFYMNDVSRSVIRIVHAYNAFHGEIRAAYTFDAGPNAVVYHLAGDSAELLALLLRFYPAPAGSSTSNGSTSTSGAYVNSAAALEAAREADACLPEGLYEACLKTGRTPTVGEVKMVYYTKAGGPPRVLGDEERMLDLETGDPVFPSASGSS
;
A
#
# COMPACT_ATOMS: atom_id res chain seq x y z
N MET A 1 -20.85 5.98 33.88
CA MET A 1 -20.21 4.65 33.95
C MET A 1 -19.30 4.56 32.76
N THR A 2 -18.06 4.09 32.93
CA THR A 2 -17.16 3.85 31.80
C THR A 2 -17.76 2.74 30.95
N PRO A 3 -17.86 2.90 29.61
CA PRO A 3 -18.44 1.87 28.76
C PRO A 3 -17.57 0.62 28.76
N ALA A 4 -17.96 -0.43 29.49
CA ALA A 4 -17.36 -1.74 29.28
C ALA A 4 -17.75 -2.20 27.86
N ILE A 5 -16.75 -2.30 26.97
CA ILE A 5 -16.94 -2.84 25.63
C ILE A 5 -17.14 -4.35 25.77
N ASP A 6 -18.26 -4.84 25.24
CA ASP A 6 -18.42 -6.26 24.97
C ASP A 6 -17.30 -6.69 23.99
N SER A 7 -16.40 -7.57 24.42
CA SER A 7 -15.25 -8.00 23.61
C SER A 7 -15.67 -8.59 22.26
N ARG A 8 -16.88 -9.14 22.16
CA ARG A 8 -17.47 -9.66 20.91
C ARG A 8 -17.79 -8.54 19.90
N LEU A 9 -17.91 -7.31 20.40
CA LEU A 9 -18.10 -6.08 19.63
C LEU A 9 -16.80 -5.28 19.49
N CYS A 10 -15.65 -5.96 19.57
CA CYS A 10 -14.34 -5.43 19.24
C CYS A 10 -13.66 -6.36 18.23
N VAL A 11 -13.05 -5.79 17.19
CA VAL A 11 -12.29 -6.57 16.21
C VAL A 11 -11.03 -5.82 15.82
N THR A 12 -9.91 -6.54 15.79
CA THR A 12 -8.64 -6.03 15.25
C THR A 12 -8.34 -6.75 13.95
N CYS A 13 -7.97 -5.98 12.92
CA CYS A 13 -7.54 -6.54 11.64
C CYS A 13 -6.26 -5.86 11.18
N SER A 14 -5.58 -6.50 10.23
CA SER A 14 -4.60 -5.84 9.39
C SER A 14 -4.98 -5.90 7.91
N ALA A 15 -4.53 -4.90 7.16
CA ALA A 15 -4.59 -4.90 5.70
C ALA A 15 -3.21 -4.58 5.09
N PRO A 16 -2.88 -5.22 3.95
CA PRO A 16 -1.63 -4.99 3.24
C PRO A 16 -1.62 -3.64 2.54
N THR A 17 -0.41 -3.11 2.33
CA THR A 17 -0.20 -2.11 1.28
C THR A 17 -0.12 -2.78 -0.10
N ASN A 18 -0.42 -2.04 -1.16
CA ASN A 18 -0.25 -2.49 -2.54
C ASN A 18 0.51 -1.44 -3.35
N ILE A 19 1.30 -1.89 -4.32
CA ILE A 19 2.06 -1.00 -5.20
C ILE A 19 1.57 -1.19 -6.64
N ALA A 20 1.11 -0.09 -7.24
CA ALA A 20 0.60 -0.11 -8.60
C ALA A 20 1.74 -0.33 -9.61
N VAL A 21 1.54 -1.26 -10.56
CA VAL A 21 2.41 -1.44 -11.73
C VAL A 21 1.77 -0.87 -13.00
N ILE A 22 0.44 -0.79 -13.04
CA ILE A 22 -0.32 0.08 -13.94
C ILE A 22 -0.98 1.16 -13.10
N LYS A 23 -0.60 2.42 -13.32
CA LYS A 23 -0.88 3.53 -12.41
C LYS A 23 -2.32 4.05 -12.53
N TYR A 24 -2.95 4.20 -11.36
CA TYR A 24 -4.14 5.02 -11.18
C TYR A 24 -3.74 6.50 -11.04
N TRP A 25 -4.12 7.32 -12.01
CA TRP A 25 -3.90 8.77 -11.96
C TRP A 25 -5.00 9.53 -12.70
N GLY A 26 -5.94 10.09 -11.95
CA GLY A 26 -7.06 10.87 -12.49
C GLY A 26 -8.41 10.23 -12.20
N LYS A 27 -9.40 11.06 -11.95
CA LYS A 27 -10.78 10.65 -11.64
C LYS A 27 -11.73 11.17 -12.70
N ASP A 28 -12.69 10.34 -13.10
CA ASP A 28 -13.84 10.79 -13.88
C ASP A 28 -14.99 11.26 -12.95
N SER A 29 -15.13 10.65 -11.76
CA SER A 29 -16.02 11.11 -10.69
C SER A 29 -15.26 11.29 -9.37
N VAL A 30 -15.18 12.54 -8.91
CA VAL A 30 -14.62 12.86 -7.58
C VAL A 30 -15.54 12.34 -6.46
N ALA A 31 -16.85 12.39 -6.67
CA ALA A 31 -17.85 11.99 -5.67
C ALA A 31 -17.86 10.47 -5.44
N LEU A 32 -17.82 9.68 -6.51
CA LEU A 32 -17.80 8.21 -6.44
C LEU A 32 -16.39 7.62 -6.35
N ASN A 33 -15.37 8.47 -6.51
CA ASN A 33 -13.95 8.13 -6.51
C ASN A 33 -13.58 7.09 -7.59
N THR A 34 -14.22 7.18 -8.75
CA THR A 34 -13.96 6.31 -9.91
C THR A 34 -12.82 6.87 -10.77
N PRO A 35 -12.06 6.01 -11.47
CA PRO A 35 -10.84 6.41 -12.15
C PRO A 35 -11.07 6.62 -13.66
N ILE A 36 -10.27 7.48 -14.29
CA ILE A 36 -10.32 7.64 -15.76
C ILE A 36 -9.84 6.39 -16.53
N ASN A 37 -9.07 5.51 -15.86
CA ASN A 37 -8.55 4.26 -16.38
C ASN A 37 -8.47 3.18 -15.28
N SER A 38 -8.55 1.90 -15.67
CA SER A 38 -8.27 0.76 -14.78
C SER A 38 -6.81 0.77 -14.31
N SER A 39 -6.50 0.06 -13.23
CA SER A 39 -5.13 -0.04 -12.68
C SER A 39 -4.83 -1.47 -12.21
N ALA A 40 -3.56 -1.79 -12.05
CA ALA A 40 -3.10 -3.09 -11.55
C ALA A 40 -1.99 -2.90 -10.51
N SER A 41 -1.96 -3.74 -9.50
CA SER A 41 -0.98 -3.69 -8.40
C SER A 41 -0.55 -5.07 -7.94
N VAL A 42 0.58 -5.11 -7.24
CA VAL A 42 0.98 -6.25 -6.41
C VAL A 42 0.72 -5.88 -4.95
N THR A 43 0.00 -6.74 -4.24
CA THR A 43 -0.21 -6.65 -2.80
C THR A 43 1.05 -7.12 -2.08
N LEU A 44 1.54 -6.36 -1.11
CA LEU A 44 2.77 -6.67 -0.37
C LEU A 44 2.49 -7.44 0.91
N SER A 45 3.50 -8.18 1.39
CA SER A 45 3.42 -8.96 2.62
C SER A 45 3.09 -8.10 3.84
N GLN A 46 2.06 -8.52 4.59
CA GLN A 46 1.67 -7.88 5.85
C GLN A 46 2.67 -8.09 6.98
N ASP A 47 3.58 -9.06 6.83
CA ASP A 47 4.64 -9.29 7.81
C ASP A 47 5.68 -8.16 7.77
N ASP A 48 5.78 -7.44 6.64
CA ASP A 48 6.69 -6.31 6.46
C ASP A 48 5.95 -4.96 6.56
N LEU A 49 4.82 -4.82 5.86
CA LEU A 49 4.13 -3.55 5.65
C LEU A 49 2.60 -3.73 5.76
N ARG A 50 2.01 -3.24 6.86
CA ARG A 50 0.57 -3.32 7.08
C ARG A 50 0.00 -2.09 7.79
N ALA A 51 -1.27 -1.82 7.53
CA ALA A 51 -2.11 -1.06 8.44
C ALA A 51 -2.75 -2.02 9.43
N ILE A 52 -2.89 -1.61 10.69
CA ILE A 52 -3.59 -2.33 11.74
C ILE A 52 -4.71 -1.42 12.22
N THR A 53 -5.92 -1.95 12.33
CA THR A 53 -7.09 -1.20 12.79
C THR A 53 -7.89 -2.05 13.79
N THR A 54 -8.14 -1.46 14.95
CA THR A 54 -9.10 -1.98 15.94
C THR A 54 -10.37 -1.15 15.86
N VAL A 55 -11.52 -1.80 15.76
CA VAL A 55 -12.83 -1.14 15.82
C VAL A 55 -13.65 -1.78 16.92
N ALA A 56 -14.24 -0.95 17.78
CA ALA A 56 -15.20 -1.36 18.80
C ALA A 56 -16.55 -0.64 18.61
N ALA A 57 -17.65 -1.30 18.95
CA ALA A 57 -19.00 -0.72 18.95
C ALA A 57 -19.63 -0.77 20.35
N SER A 58 -20.29 0.31 20.75
CA SER A 58 -21.10 0.38 21.99
C SER A 58 -22.27 1.35 21.84
N LYS A 59 -23.37 1.11 22.55
CA LYS A 59 -24.49 2.04 22.70
C LYS A 59 -24.16 3.22 23.62
N ASP A 60 -23.17 3.04 24.51
CA ASP A 60 -22.75 4.06 25.47
C ASP A 60 -21.78 5.09 24.86
N PHE A 61 -21.29 4.84 23.64
CA PHE A 61 -20.48 5.80 22.91
C PHE A 61 -21.36 6.92 22.35
N GLU A 62 -21.00 8.18 22.60
CA GLU A 62 -21.79 9.34 22.16
C GLU A 62 -21.74 9.58 20.65
N LYS A 63 -20.60 9.29 20.01
CA LYS A 63 -20.34 9.54 18.59
C LYS A 63 -19.30 8.59 18.02
N ASP A 64 -19.26 8.50 16.69
CA ASP A 64 -18.19 7.79 16.00
C ASP A 64 -16.86 8.57 16.18
N GLN A 65 -15.79 7.90 16.61
CA GLN A 65 -14.47 8.49 16.86
C GLN A 65 -13.36 7.67 16.20
N LEU A 66 -12.29 8.35 15.77
CA LEU A 66 -11.14 7.75 15.10
C LEU A 66 -9.85 8.31 15.69
N TRP A 67 -8.92 7.43 16.01
CA TRP A 67 -7.53 7.78 16.32
C TRP A 67 -6.61 7.19 15.27
N LEU A 68 -5.77 8.02 14.67
CA LEU A 68 -4.74 7.62 13.72
C LEU A 68 -3.36 7.91 14.33
N ASN A 69 -2.56 6.86 14.53
CA ASN A 69 -1.23 6.95 15.15
C ASN A 69 -1.22 7.75 16.47
N GLY A 70 -2.17 7.50 17.37
CA GLY A 70 -2.27 8.19 18.66
C GLY A 70 -2.98 9.55 18.63
N THR A 71 -3.27 10.11 17.46
CA THR A 71 -3.94 11.42 17.34
C THR A 71 -5.41 11.24 16.99
N GLU A 72 -6.31 11.89 17.73
CA GLU A 72 -7.73 11.89 17.38
C GLU A 72 -7.97 12.69 16.09
N GLU A 73 -8.65 12.07 15.13
CA GLU A 73 -9.07 12.66 13.88
C GLU A 73 -10.53 13.07 13.96
N ASP A 74 -10.86 14.28 13.47
CA ASP A 74 -12.24 14.74 13.43
C ASP A 74 -13.02 14.05 12.30
N VAL A 75 -13.63 12.91 12.62
CA VAL A 75 -14.47 12.12 11.70
C VAL A 75 -15.58 12.98 11.08
N SER A 76 -16.11 13.96 11.82
CA SER A 76 -17.19 14.83 11.32
C SER A 76 -16.76 15.69 10.12
N LYS A 77 -15.47 16.01 10.03
CA LYS A 77 -14.88 16.78 8.93
C LYS A 77 -14.36 15.91 7.80
N ASN A 78 -14.17 14.60 8.04
CA ASN A 78 -13.64 13.68 7.05
C ASN A 78 -14.75 12.85 6.38
N LYS A 79 -15.31 13.42 5.31
CA LYS A 79 -16.39 12.81 4.51
C LYS A 79 -16.06 11.40 4.01
N ARG A 80 -14.78 11.07 3.79
CA ARG A 80 -14.34 9.74 3.31
C ARG A 80 -14.55 8.68 4.38
N PHE A 81 -14.15 8.96 5.63
CA PHE A 81 -14.38 8.04 6.75
C PHE A 81 -15.87 7.86 7.04
N GLN A 82 -16.64 8.96 7.07
CA GLN A 82 -18.09 8.88 7.25
C GLN A 82 -18.76 8.05 6.16
N ALA A 83 -18.34 8.19 4.90
CA ALA A 83 -18.88 7.43 3.79
C ALA A 83 -18.61 5.93 3.95
N VAL A 84 -17.39 5.54 4.38
CA VAL A 84 -17.06 4.13 4.65
C VAL A 84 -17.87 3.59 5.82
N ILE A 85 -17.86 4.26 6.98
CA ILE A 85 -18.60 3.81 8.17
C ILE A 85 -20.09 3.63 7.85
N ARG A 86 -20.71 4.63 7.23
CA ARG A 86 -22.13 4.60 6.86
C ARG A 86 -22.46 3.46 5.91
N GLN A 87 -21.65 3.27 4.86
CA GLN A 87 -21.95 2.27 3.84
C GLN A 87 -21.72 0.85 4.34
N VAL A 88 -20.65 0.60 5.12
CA VAL A 88 -20.47 -0.73 5.71
C VAL A 88 -21.56 -1.01 6.76
N ARG A 89 -21.98 -0.01 7.54
CA ARG A 89 -23.10 -0.14 8.49
C ARG A 89 -24.43 -0.44 7.78
N ALA A 90 -24.66 0.12 6.59
CA ALA A 90 -25.85 -0.18 5.79
C ALA A 90 -25.91 -1.64 5.30
N LEU A 91 -24.78 -2.35 5.31
CA LEU A 91 -24.68 -3.78 4.99
C LEU A 91 -24.69 -4.68 6.24
N ALA A 92 -24.82 -4.09 7.42
CA ALA A 92 -24.75 -4.80 8.68
C ALA A 92 -25.87 -5.84 8.78
N THR A 93 -25.54 -7.02 9.29
CA THR A 93 -26.52 -8.07 9.55
C THR A 93 -26.51 -8.45 11.02
N GLU A 94 -27.41 -9.35 11.43
CA GLU A 94 -27.42 -9.89 12.78
C GLU A 94 -26.03 -10.46 13.16
N LYS A 95 -25.52 -10.07 14.32
CA LYS A 95 -24.28 -10.59 14.87
C LYS A 95 -24.57 -11.56 16.00
N ARG A 96 -24.00 -12.75 15.88
CA ARG A 96 -24.10 -13.82 16.86
C ARG A 96 -22.76 -14.12 17.50
N ASP A 97 -22.84 -14.60 18.73
CA ASP A 97 -21.71 -15.19 19.43
C ASP A 97 -21.36 -16.53 18.77
N GLU A 98 -20.10 -16.73 18.38
CA GLU A 98 -19.69 -17.92 17.63
C GLU A 98 -19.79 -19.21 18.46
N ALA A 99 -19.63 -19.13 19.78
CA ALA A 99 -19.63 -20.29 20.65
C ALA A 99 -21.03 -20.74 21.07
N THR A 100 -21.92 -19.77 21.32
CA THR A 100 -23.27 -20.02 21.86
C THR A 100 -24.37 -19.88 20.82
N GLY A 101 -24.11 -19.17 19.71
CA GLY A 101 -25.12 -18.82 18.70
C GLY A 101 -26.10 -17.74 19.13
N GLU A 102 -25.94 -17.18 20.34
CA GLU A 102 -26.81 -16.12 20.85
C GLU A 102 -26.67 -14.84 20.04
N VAL A 103 -27.78 -14.12 19.87
CA VAL A 103 -27.77 -12.82 19.19
C VAL A 103 -27.12 -11.79 20.10
N VAL A 104 -25.98 -11.26 19.66
CA VAL A 104 -25.26 -10.16 20.34
C VAL A 104 -25.82 -8.82 19.89
N VAL A 105 -26.11 -8.67 18.60
CA VAL A 105 -26.74 -7.47 18.01
C VAL A 105 -27.73 -7.91 16.94
N ALA A 106 -28.99 -7.50 17.07
CA ALA A 106 -29.99 -7.71 16.03
C ALA A 106 -29.71 -6.79 14.82
N GLU A 107 -30.08 -7.23 13.61
CA GLU A 107 -29.81 -6.49 12.36
C GLU A 107 -30.27 -5.02 12.42
N GLY A 108 -31.47 -4.75 12.98
CA GLY A 108 -32.02 -3.40 13.09
C GLY A 108 -31.45 -2.54 14.22
N ASP A 109 -30.56 -3.08 15.07
CA ASP A 109 -30.05 -2.36 16.25
C ASP A 109 -28.76 -1.60 15.97
N TRP A 110 -28.06 -1.87 14.87
CA TRP A 110 -26.75 -1.27 14.57
C TRP A 110 -26.73 0.26 14.54
N ASP A 111 -27.86 0.90 14.21
CA ASP A 111 -27.99 2.37 14.22
C ASP A 111 -27.96 2.98 15.62
N GLN A 112 -28.15 2.19 16.67
CA GLN A 112 -28.02 2.60 18.07
C GLN A 112 -26.57 2.56 18.56
N TYR A 113 -25.68 1.88 17.83
CA TYR A 113 -24.27 1.76 18.20
C TYR A 113 -23.45 2.88 17.56
N ARG A 114 -22.47 3.39 18.30
CA ARG A 114 -21.38 4.19 17.72
C ARG A 114 -20.11 3.38 17.72
N VAL A 115 -19.15 3.78 16.88
CA VAL A 115 -17.86 3.09 16.75
C VAL A 115 -16.69 3.93 17.22
N ARG A 116 -15.79 3.30 17.97
CA ARG A 116 -14.45 3.83 18.23
C ARG A 116 -13.45 3.04 17.39
N ILE A 117 -12.56 3.76 16.73
CA ILE A 117 -11.61 3.19 15.78
C ILE A 117 -10.21 3.65 16.16
N ALA A 118 -9.28 2.74 16.40
CA ALA A 118 -7.85 3.06 16.50
C ALA A 118 -7.12 2.43 15.32
N SER A 119 -6.29 3.19 14.62
CA SER A 119 -5.55 2.72 13.45
C SER A 119 -4.10 3.18 13.47
N ARG A 120 -3.17 2.31 13.05
CA ARG A 120 -1.74 2.62 12.87
C ARG A 120 -1.18 1.94 11.64
N ASN A 121 -0.07 2.47 11.12
CA ASN A 121 0.74 1.76 10.12
C ASN A 121 2.02 1.21 10.78
N THR A 122 2.52 0.07 10.30
CA THR A 122 3.82 -0.49 10.74
C THR A 122 5.02 0.18 10.06
N PHE A 123 4.76 1.13 9.18
CA PHE A 123 5.77 1.89 8.44
C PHE A 123 5.59 3.39 8.66
N PRO A 124 6.68 4.19 8.59
CA PRO A 124 6.60 5.63 8.82
C PRO A 124 5.62 6.29 7.85
N THR A 125 4.71 7.12 8.37
CA THR A 125 3.74 7.88 7.54
C THR A 125 4.46 8.78 6.52
N ALA A 126 5.66 9.27 6.86
CA ALA A 126 6.51 10.06 5.96
C ALA A 126 7.16 9.24 4.83
N ALA A 127 7.14 7.90 4.88
CA ALA A 127 7.73 7.03 3.87
C ALA A 127 6.88 6.94 2.58
N GLY A 128 5.78 7.67 2.43
CA GLY A 128 5.06 7.77 1.14
C GLY A 128 4.50 6.44 0.58
N LEU A 129 4.48 5.35 1.37
CA LEU A 129 4.08 3.99 0.95
C LEU A 129 2.56 3.78 0.97
N ALA A 130 1.82 4.64 0.27
CA ALA A 130 0.36 4.54 0.09
C ALA A 130 -0.41 4.26 1.40
N SER A 131 -0.02 4.86 2.53
CA SER A 131 -0.61 4.62 3.86
C SER A 131 -2.13 4.72 3.90
N SER A 132 -2.71 5.65 3.14
CA SER A 132 -4.17 5.79 3.02
C SER A 132 -4.88 4.59 2.39
N ALA A 133 -4.23 3.87 1.46
CA ALA A 133 -4.85 2.72 0.79
C ALA A 133 -5.00 1.55 1.77
N ALA A 134 -3.89 1.16 2.42
CA ALA A 134 -3.90 0.12 3.45
C ALA A 134 -4.83 0.49 4.62
N GLY A 135 -4.78 1.73 5.12
CA GLY A 135 -5.62 2.19 6.23
C GLY A 135 -7.12 2.11 5.93
N LEU A 136 -7.57 2.60 4.78
CA LEU A 136 -9.00 2.58 4.42
C LEU A 136 -9.48 1.17 4.04
N ALA A 137 -8.62 0.33 3.45
CA ALA A 137 -8.91 -1.08 3.25
C ALA A 137 -9.08 -1.81 4.60
N CYS A 138 -8.17 -1.55 5.54
CA CYS A 138 -8.24 -2.11 6.89
C CYS A 138 -9.51 -1.67 7.62
N LEU A 139 -9.84 -0.39 7.57
CA LEU A 139 -11.07 0.14 8.18
C LEU A 139 -12.32 -0.53 7.59
N THR A 140 -12.41 -0.60 6.25
CA THR A 140 -13.55 -1.22 5.56
C THR A 140 -13.70 -2.69 5.96
N PHE A 141 -12.60 -3.44 5.96
CA PHE A 141 -12.58 -4.84 6.35
C PHE A 141 -12.92 -5.04 7.84
N SER A 142 -12.34 -4.24 8.75
CA SER A 142 -12.62 -4.31 10.18
C SER A 142 -14.08 -3.99 10.49
N LEU A 143 -14.66 -2.96 9.86
CA LEU A 143 -16.08 -2.65 10.02
C LEU A 143 -16.96 -3.78 9.48
N ALA A 144 -16.59 -4.37 8.34
CA ALA A 144 -17.36 -5.47 7.76
C ALA A 144 -17.37 -6.69 8.68
N LYS A 145 -16.23 -7.00 9.32
CA LYS A 145 -16.15 -8.04 10.37
C LYS A 145 -16.92 -7.67 11.62
N LEU A 146 -16.85 -6.42 12.07
CA LEU A 146 -17.55 -5.96 13.26
C LEU A 146 -19.06 -6.06 13.10
N PHE A 147 -19.59 -5.58 11.97
CA PHE A 147 -21.02 -5.50 11.65
C PHE A 147 -21.60 -6.78 11.06
N ASN A 148 -20.80 -7.84 10.93
CA ASN A 148 -21.16 -9.05 10.19
C ASN A 148 -21.75 -8.70 8.81
N ALA A 149 -21.13 -7.75 8.11
CA ALA A 149 -21.68 -7.15 6.91
C ALA A 149 -21.69 -8.16 5.75
N LYS A 150 -22.78 -8.17 4.97
CA LYS A 150 -22.91 -9.01 3.77
C LYS A 150 -23.06 -8.16 2.53
N GLU A 151 -22.26 -8.45 1.51
CA GLU A 151 -22.36 -7.78 0.22
C GLU A 151 -23.70 -8.12 -0.45
N SER A 152 -24.33 -7.10 -1.03
CA SER A 152 -25.53 -7.21 -1.86
C SER A 152 -25.20 -7.46 -3.34
N PHE A 153 -23.95 -7.23 -3.74
CA PHE A 153 -23.39 -7.57 -5.04
C PHE A 153 -21.88 -7.82 -4.91
N ASP A 154 -21.32 -8.62 -5.82
CA ASP A 154 -19.91 -8.98 -5.80
C ASP A 154 -19.00 -7.73 -5.83
N GLY A 155 -18.13 -7.60 -4.82
CA GLY A 155 -17.16 -6.50 -4.74
C GLY A 155 -17.72 -5.21 -4.17
N GLU A 156 -18.86 -5.24 -3.48
CA GLU A 156 -19.43 -4.08 -2.81
C GLU A 156 -18.49 -3.46 -1.76
N LEU A 157 -17.82 -4.26 -0.93
CA LEU A 157 -16.80 -3.78 0.02
C LEU A 157 -15.62 -3.13 -0.72
N SER A 158 -15.29 -3.63 -1.90
CA SER A 158 -14.28 -3.00 -2.79
C SER A 158 -14.72 -1.63 -3.26
N SER A 159 -15.99 -1.48 -3.67
CA SER A 159 -16.61 -0.19 -4.02
C SER A 159 -16.65 0.77 -2.83
N ILE A 160 -16.90 0.29 -1.62
CA ILE A 160 -16.90 1.11 -0.40
C ILE A 160 -15.48 1.57 -0.06
N ALA A 161 -14.50 0.67 -0.07
CA ALA A 161 -13.09 1.01 0.16
C ALA A 161 -12.60 2.03 -0.87
N ARG A 162 -12.96 1.86 -2.15
CA ARG A 162 -12.68 2.81 -3.25
C ARG A 162 -13.14 4.22 -2.90
N GLN A 163 -14.36 4.40 -2.39
CA GLN A 163 -14.88 5.71 -2.02
C GLN A 163 -14.05 6.38 -0.91
N GLY A 164 -13.59 5.61 0.08
CA GLY A 164 -12.68 6.09 1.12
C GLY A 164 -11.33 6.54 0.55
N SER A 165 -10.68 5.68 -0.24
CA SER A 165 -9.46 5.99 -0.98
C SER A 165 -9.39 5.09 -2.21
N GLY A 166 -9.26 5.66 -3.42
CA GLY A 166 -9.42 4.91 -4.67
C GLY A 166 -8.63 3.60 -4.70
N SER A 167 -7.33 3.66 -4.41
CA SER A 167 -6.45 2.47 -4.39
C SER A 167 -6.65 1.51 -3.21
N ALA A 168 -7.46 1.86 -2.20
CA ALA A 168 -7.77 0.95 -1.09
C ALA A 168 -8.55 -0.27 -1.55
N CYS A 169 -9.34 -0.17 -2.61
CA CYS A 169 -10.10 -1.29 -3.17
C CYS A 169 -9.20 -2.49 -3.51
N ARG A 170 -7.98 -2.25 -4.01
CA ARG A 170 -7.02 -3.29 -4.37
C ARG A 170 -6.38 -3.96 -3.16
N SER A 171 -6.30 -3.28 -2.03
CA SER A 171 -5.77 -3.83 -0.77
C SER A 171 -6.73 -4.78 -0.05
N LEU A 172 -7.94 -5.03 -0.60
CA LEU A 172 -8.85 -6.06 -0.10
C LEU A 172 -8.51 -7.47 -0.58
N TYR A 173 -7.59 -7.61 -1.54
CA TYR A 173 -7.19 -8.88 -2.12
C TYR A 173 -5.67 -9.09 -2.03
N GLY A 174 -5.25 -10.36 -1.97
CA GLY A 174 -3.84 -10.78 -2.01
C GLY A 174 -3.29 -10.92 -3.43
N GLY A 175 -1.98 -11.05 -3.55
CA GLY A 175 -1.30 -11.33 -4.82
C GLY A 175 -1.35 -10.18 -5.82
N PHE A 176 -1.92 -10.46 -6.99
CA PHE A 176 -1.96 -9.57 -8.14
C PHE A 176 -3.39 -9.10 -8.38
N VAL A 177 -3.61 -7.78 -8.31
CA VAL A 177 -4.96 -7.23 -8.20
C VAL A 177 -5.18 -6.15 -9.26
N LYS A 178 -6.30 -6.24 -9.98
CA LYS A 178 -6.79 -5.22 -10.89
C LYS A 178 -7.86 -4.40 -10.20
N TRP A 179 -7.87 -3.08 -10.37
CA TRP A 179 -9.06 -2.25 -10.17
C TRP A 179 -9.64 -1.90 -11.54
N GLN A 180 -10.84 -2.40 -11.78
CA GLN A 180 -11.62 -2.11 -12.98
C GLN A 180 -12.19 -0.70 -12.89
N LYS A 181 -12.04 0.09 -13.96
CA LYS A 181 -12.59 1.44 -14.03
C LYS A 181 -14.12 1.45 -13.87
N GLY A 182 -14.81 0.46 -14.44
CA GLY A 182 -16.27 0.41 -14.51
C GLY A 182 -16.85 1.33 -15.60
N VAL A 183 -18.05 1.03 -16.06
CA VAL A 183 -18.79 1.80 -17.08
C VAL A 183 -20.19 2.17 -16.63
N ARG A 184 -20.68 1.62 -15.52
CA ARG A 184 -22.02 1.93 -15.00
C ARG A 184 -22.05 3.29 -14.32
N GLU A 185 -23.15 4.01 -14.47
CA GLU A 185 -23.37 5.30 -13.82
C GLU A 185 -23.40 5.20 -12.28
N ASP A 186 -23.88 4.08 -11.75
CA ASP A 186 -23.88 3.78 -10.31
C ASP A 186 -22.51 3.32 -9.78
N ALA A 187 -21.52 3.15 -10.67
CA ALA A 187 -20.16 2.71 -10.38
C ALA A 187 -20.05 1.37 -9.61
N ARG A 188 -21.07 0.51 -9.66
CA ARG A 188 -21.06 -0.81 -8.99
C ARG A 188 -20.10 -1.80 -9.64
N ASP A 189 -19.69 -1.56 -10.88
CA ASP A 189 -18.70 -2.34 -11.63
C ASP A 189 -17.28 -1.74 -11.57
N SER A 190 -17.09 -0.64 -10.82
CA SER A 190 -15.76 -0.08 -10.56
C SER A 190 -15.16 -0.68 -9.30
N ILE A 191 -14.78 -1.96 -9.40
CA ILE A 191 -14.33 -2.81 -8.28
C ILE A 191 -12.93 -3.35 -8.47
N ALA A 192 -12.29 -3.81 -7.40
CA ALA A 192 -11.08 -4.59 -7.49
C ALA A 192 -11.39 -6.08 -7.68
N VAL A 193 -10.55 -6.76 -8.46
CA VAL A 193 -10.63 -8.17 -8.79
C VAL A 193 -9.23 -8.77 -8.65
N GLN A 194 -9.15 -9.91 -7.96
CA GLN A 194 -7.91 -10.68 -7.88
C GLN A 194 -7.66 -11.38 -9.23
N VAL A 195 -6.50 -11.10 -9.83
CA VAL A 195 -6.06 -11.75 -11.08
C VAL A 195 -5.41 -13.09 -10.74
N ALA A 196 -4.57 -13.10 -9.72
CA ALA A 196 -3.95 -14.29 -9.15
C ALA A 196 -3.59 -14.04 -7.67
N ASP A 197 -3.67 -15.07 -6.83
CA ASP A 197 -3.30 -14.96 -5.42
C ASP A 197 -1.78 -14.88 -5.20
N GLU A 198 -1.36 -14.68 -3.96
CA GLU A 198 0.05 -14.59 -3.57
C GLU A 198 0.81 -15.92 -3.71
N HIS A 199 0.12 -17.04 -3.80
CA HIS A 199 0.71 -18.37 -3.98
C HIS A 199 0.98 -18.69 -5.45
N HIS A 200 0.34 -17.97 -6.36
CA HIS A 200 0.55 -18.14 -7.80
C HIS A 200 2.00 -17.87 -8.19
N TRP A 201 2.60 -16.75 -7.77
CA TRP A 201 3.98 -16.38 -8.13
C TRP A 201 4.84 -16.06 -6.88
N PRO A 202 5.18 -17.06 -6.07
CA PRO A 202 5.79 -16.90 -4.75
C PRO A 202 7.23 -16.39 -4.81
N GLU A 203 7.88 -16.38 -5.97
CA GLU A 203 9.21 -15.84 -6.21
C GLU A 203 9.22 -14.30 -6.32
N MET A 204 8.07 -13.65 -6.52
CA MET A 204 8.00 -12.20 -6.67
C MET A 204 8.47 -11.48 -5.39
N ARG A 205 9.47 -10.60 -5.53
CA ARG A 205 10.05 -9.79 -4.45
C ARG A 205 10.00 -8.31 -4.78
N ALA A 206 10.07 -7.47 -3.76
CA ALA A 206 10.20 -6.03 -3.90
C ALA A 206 11.23 -5.48 -2.90
N LEU A 207 12.13 -4.63 -3.41
CA LEU A 207 12.96 -3.74 -2.60
C LEU A 207 12.37 -2.34 -2.66
N ILE A 208 12.08 -1.74 -1.51
CA ILE A 208 11.54 -0.38 -1.41
C ILE A 208 12.60 0.52 -0.81
N LEU A 209 13.17 1.41 -1.62
CA LEU A 209 14.13 2.39 -1.17
C LEU A 209 13.37 3.64 -0.72
N VAL A 210 13.34 3.86 0.60
CA VAL A 210 12.73 5.05 1.20
C VAL A 210 13.72 6.19 1.09
N VAL A 211 13.51 7.05 0.09
CA VAL A 211 14.37 8.18 -0.22
C VAL A 211 14.14 9.29 0.81
N SER A 212 15.23 9.91 1.25
CA SER A 212 15.17 11.13 2.04
C SER A 212 14.57 12.24 1.18
N ALA A 213 13.39 12.70 1.59
CA ALA A 213 12.71 13.79 0.93
C ALA A 213 12.07 14.69 1.98
N ASP A 214 12.03 15.97 1.65
CA ASP A 214 11.17 16.92 2.34
C ASP A 214 9.70 16.56 2.13
N LYS A 215 8.82 17.18 2.92
CA LYS A 215 7.39 16.94 2.84
C LYS A 215 6.92 17.13 1.40
N LYS A 216 6.17 16.16 0.88
CA LYS A 216 5.59 16.18 -0.47
C LYS A 216 4.90 17.51 -0.76
N ASP A 217 5.34 18.21 -1.82
CA ASP A 217 4.80 19.51 -2.21
C ASP A 217 3.33 19.44 -2.66
N THR A 218 2.99 18.47 -3.52
CA THR A 218 1.64 18.32 -4.09
C THR A 218 1.03 17.00 -3.64
N SER A 219 -0.17 16.98 -3.04
CA SER A 219 -0.83 15.72 -2.66
C SER A 219 -1.33 14.93 -3.87
N SER A 220 -1.45 13.60 -3.77
CA SER A 220 -1.95 12.79 -4.90
C SER A 220 -3.35 13.21 -5.36
N THR A 221 -4.24 13.57 -4.44
CA THR A 221 -5.61 14.01 -4.78
C THR A 221 -5.61 15.32 -5.56
N SER A 222 -4.85 16.32 -5.10
CA SER A 222 -4.76 17.62 -5.80
C SER A 222 -4.05 17.45 -7.15
N GLY A 223 -2.89 16.78 -7.14
CA GLY A 223 -2.09 16.57 -8.35
C GLY A 223 -2.85 15.86 -9.47
N MET A 224 -3.53 14.76 -9.17
CA MET A 224 -4.27 14.03 -10.20
C MET A 224 -5.45 14.82 -10.76
N SER A 225 -6.08 15.67 -9.94
CA SER A 225 -7.14 16.57 -10.40
C SER A 225 -6.59 17.63 -11.36
N THR A 226 -5.45 18.24 -11.02
CA THR A 226 -4.78 19.21 -11.89
C THR A 226 -4.33 18.56 -13.19
N SER A 227 -3.77 17.34 -13.14
CA SER A 227 -3.38 16.61 -14.35
C SER A 227 -4.56 16.35 -15.28
N VAL A 228 -5.71 15.92 -14.75
CA VAL A 228 -6.94 15.74 -15.56
C VAL A 228 -7.36 17.02 -16.26
N GLN A 229 -7.20 18.17 -15.60
CA GLN A 229 -7.61 19.46 -16.13
C GLN A 229 -6.64 20.05 -17.16
N THR A 230 -5.34 19.71 -17.08
CA THR A 230 -4.29 20.47 -17.77
C THR A 230 -3.32 19.64 -18.61
N SER A 231 -3.24 18.32 -18.41
CA SER A 231 -2.35 17.44 -19.17
C SER A 231 -3.10 16.79 -20.35
N PRO A 232 -2.90 17.26 -21.61
CA PRO A 232 -3.44 16.56 -22.77
C PRO A 232 -2.88 15.13 -22.90
N LEU A 233 -1.63 14.88 -22.47
CA LEU A 233 -1.05 13.54 -22.52
C LEU A 233 -1.75 12.56 -21.58
N LEU A 234 -2.31 13.02 -20.46
CA LEU A 234 -3.09 12.15 -19.56
C LEU A 234 -4.36 11.64 -20.24
N GLY A 235 -5.05 12.49 -20.99
CA GLY A 235 -6.24 12.09 -21.77
C GLY A 235 -5.92 10.99 -22.77
N PHE A 236 -4.84 11.15 -23.55
CA PHE A 236 -4.37 10.12 -24.49
C PHE A 236 -3.95 8.83 -23.76
N ARG A 237 -3.17 8.94 -22.68
CA ARG A 237 -2.74 7.80 -21.87
C ARG A 237 -3.93 6.96 -21.41
N ALA A 238 -4.92 7.59 -20.79
CA ALA A 238 -6.07 6.89 -20.21
C ALA A 238 -6.91 6.18 -21.28
N LYS A 239 -7.03 6.77 -22.47
CA LYS A 239 -7.85 6.25 -23.57
C LYS A 239 -7.16 5.17 -24.40
N GLU A 240 -5.88 5.37 -24.74
CA GLU A 240 -5.22 4.59 -25.80
C GLU A 240 -4.07 3.70 -25.28
N VAL A 241 -3.51 3.99 -24.10
CA VAL A 241 -2.28 3.31 -23.63
C VAL A 241 -2.55 2.31 -22.50
N VAL A 242 -3.46 2.63 -21.58
CA VAL A 242 -3.61 1.83 -20.36
C VAL A 242 -4.26 0.47 -20.64
N GLU A 243 -5.32 0.41 -21.45
CA GLU A 243 -6.06 -0.85 -21.68
C GLU A 243 -5.18 -1.96 -22.29
N PRO A 244 -4.37 -1.72 -23.36
CA PRO A 244 -3.46 -2.73 -23.88
C PRO A 244 -2.42 -3.18 -22.85
N ARG A 245 -1.84 -2.26 -22.09
CA ARG A 245 -0.89 -2.59 -21.02
C ARG A 245 -1.52 -3.42 -19.90
N LEU A 246 -2.78 -3.16 -19.59
CA LEU A 246 -3.52 -3.91 -18.59
C LEU A 246 -3.72 -5.37 -19.04
N ALA A 247 -4.10 -5.58 -20.30
CA ALA A 247 -4.22 -6.93 -20.85
C ALA A 247 -2.86 -7.68 -20.83
N GLU A 248 -1.77 -7.00 -21.21
CA GLU A 248 -0.43 -7.58 -21.20
C GLU A 248 0.09 -7.86 -19.78
N ILE A 249 -0.16 -6.98 -18.79
CA ILE A 249 0.28 -7.21 -17.41
C ILE A 249 -0.49 -8.35 -16.74
N GLU A 250 -1.80 -8.47 -17.01
CA GLU A 250 -2.62 -9.58 -16.51
C GLU A 250 -2.11 -10.92 -17.08
N LYS A 251 -1.79 -10.95 -18.38
CA LYS A 251 -1.17 -12.11 -19.00
C LYS A 251 0.18 -12.44 -18.35
N ALA A 252 1.03 -11.44 -18.14
CA ALA A 252 2.34 -11.63 -17.51
C ALA A 252 2.22 -12.17 -16.08
N TYR A 253 1.21 -11.75 -15.31
CA TYR A 253 0.92 -12.35 -14.00
C TYR A 253 0.58 -13.83 -14.10
N LEU A 254 -0.33 -14.20 -15.00
CA LEU A 254 -0.80 -15.58 -15.16
C LEU A 254 0.31 -16.51 -15.67
N GLU A 255 1.16 -16.02 -16.58
CA GLU A 255 2.24 -16.79 -17.20
C GLU A 255 3.58 -16.72 -16.44
N LYS A 256 3.65 -15.92 -15.36
CA LYS A 256 4.89 -15.64 -14.60
C LYS A 256 6.02 -15.09 -15.49
N ASP A 257 5.67 -14.28 -16.48
CA ASP A 257 6.61 -13.65 -17.40
C ASP A 257 7.18 -12.37 -16.79
N PHE A 258 8.33 -12.50 -16.12
CA PHE A 258 8.99 -11.37 -15.47
C PHE A 258 9.49 -10.33 -16.47
N ALA A 259 9.88 -10.73 -17.68
CA ALA A 259 10.39 -9.79 -18.68
C ALA A 259 9.30 -8.84 -19.16
N THR A 260 8.13 -9.38 -19.51
CA THR A 260 6.95 -8.56 -19.87
C THR A 260 6.46 -7.74 -18.68
N PHE A 261 6.35 -8.35 -17.49
CA PHE A 261 5.99 -7.64 -16.25
C PHE A 261 6.90 -6.45 -15.99
N GLY A 262 8.22 -6.67 -16.04
CA GLY A 262 9.21 -5.66 -15.71
C GLY A 262 9.25 -4.52 -16.72
N LYS A 263 9.18 -4.83 -18.02
CA LYS A 263 9.12 -3.83 -19.09
C LYS A 263 7.92 -2.91 -18.94
N ILE A 264 6.71 -3.47 -18.77
CA ILE A 264 5.47 -2.70 -18.66
C ILE A 264 5.48 -1.86 -17.38
N THR A 265 5.89 -2.44 -16.25
CA THR A 265 5.97 -1.76 -14.95
C THR A 265 6.83 -0.49 -15.02
N MET A 266 8.02 -0.59 -15.63
CA MET A 266 8.92 0.55 -15.81
C MET A 266 8.34 1.59 -16.78
N GLN A 267 7.80 1.15 -17.92
CA GLN A 267 7.19 2.04 -18.92
C GLN A 267 5.99 2.81 -18.36
N ASP A 268 5.14 2.15 -17.58
CA ASP A 268 3.94 2.76 -17.02
C ASP A 268 4.25 3.72 -15.88
N SER A 269 5.23 3.38 -15.04
CA SER A 269 5.81 4.32 -14.06
C SER A 269 6.31 5.59 -14.75
N ASN A 270 7.15 5.45 -15.78
CA ASN A 270 7.71 6.60 -16.48
C ASN A 270 6.63 7.47 -17.14
N GLN A 271 5.63 6.85 -17.77
CA GLN A 271 4.57 7.61 -18.42
C GLN A 271 3.62 8.29 -17.43
N PHE A 272 3.38 7.70 -16.24
CA PHE A 272 2.69 8.39 -15.15
C PHE A 272 3.45 9.67 -14.71
N HIS A 273 4.76 9.59 -14.52
CA HIS A 273 5.54 10.79 -14.18
C HIS A 273 5.66 11.77 -15.35
N ALA A 274 5.59 11.29 -16.61
CA ALA A 274 5.52 12.15 -17.78
C ALA A 274 4.21 12.97 -17.84
N THR A 275 3.07 12.38 -17.48
CA THR A 275 1.80 13.15 -17.40
C THR A 275 1.79 14.10 -16.20
N CYS A 276 2.50 13.77 -15.11
CA CYS A 276 2.75 14.72 -14.02
C CYS A 276 3.60 15.92 -14.50
N LEU A 277 4.61 15.68 -15.34
CA LEU A 277 5.44 16.73 -15.92
C LEU A 277 4.67 17.59 -16.95
N ASP A 278 3.75 17.00 -17.69
CA ASP A 278 2.86 17.66 -18.66
C ASP A 278 1.71 18.46 -18.01
N THR A 279 1.50 18.28 -16.70
CA THR A 279 0.52 19.06 -15.92
C THR A 279 0.97 20.53 -15.82
N TYR A 280 0.04 21.48 -15.70
CA TYR A 280 0.37 22.90 -15.45
C TYR A 280 -0.25 23.44 -14.15
N PRO A 281 0.56 23.93 -13.18
CA PRO A 281 2.02 23.83 -13.12
C PRO A 281 2.54 22.37 -13.08
N PRO A 282 3.79 22.12 -13.52
CA PRO A 282 4.35 20.77 -13.55
C PRO A 282 4.50 20.17 -12.17
N ILE A 283 4.24 18.87 -12.07
CA ILE A 283 4.36 18.11 -10.82
C ILE A 283 5.63 17.25 -10.88
N PHE A 284 6.53 17.45 -9.92
CA PHE A 284 7.75 16.67 -9.77
C PHE A 284 7.66 15.79 -8.52
N TYR A 285 7.55 14.48 -8.72
CA TYR A 285 7.61 13.50 -7.63
C TYR A 285 8.97 12.81 -7.53
N MET A 286 9.53 12.42 -8.68
CA MET A 286 10.87 11.85 -8.75
C MET A 286 11.92 12.93 -8.55
N ASN A 287 12.90 12.63 -7.70
CA ASN A 287 14.09 13.46 -7.54
C ASN A 287 15.31 12.78 -8.20
N ASP A 288 16.49 13.33 -7.97
CA ASP A 288 17.69 12.76 -8.58
C ASP A 288 18.01 11.35 -8.05
N VAL A 289 17.57 10.99 -6.84
CA VAL A 289 17.80 9.64 -6.26
C VAL A 289 16.93 8.64 -7.01
N SER A 290 15.68 9.01 -7.29
CA SER A 290 14.79 8.24 -8.17
C SER A 290 15.44 8.00 -9.54
N ARG A 291 16.02 9.06 -10.13
CA ARG A 291 16.69 8.98 -11.45
C ARG A 291 17.94 8.10 -11.41
N SER A 292 18.73 8.11 -10.33
CA SER A 292 19.89 7.21 -10.21
C SER A 292 19.46 5.75 -10.05
N VAL A 293 18.39 5.46 -9.30
CA VAL A 293 17.84 4.07 -9.24
C VAL A 293 17.40 3.58 -10.61
N ILE A 294 16.71 4.42 -11.40
CA ILE A 294 16.30 4.09 -12.79
C ILE A 294 17.52 3.66 -13.62
N ARG A 295 18.60 4.43 -13.53
CA ARG A 295 19.82 4.17 -14.28
C ARG A 295 20.55 2.91 -13.83
N ILE A 296 20.64 2.67 -12.52
CA ILE A 296 21.22 1.45 -11.95
C ILE A 296 20.45 0.21 -12.43
N VAL A 297 19.12 0.22 -12.36
CA VAL A 297 18.29 -0.91 -12.80
C VAL A 297 18.45 -1.19 -14.31
N HIS A 298 18.52 -0.15 -15.14
CA HIS A 298 18.79 -0.35 -16.58
C HIS A 298 20.19 -0.91 -16.84
N ALA A 299 21.21 -0.42 -16.14
CA ALA A 299 22.57 -0.96 -16.25
C ALA A 299 22.67 -2.41 -15.75
N TYR A 300 21.98 -2.74 -14.67
CA TYR A 300 21.87 -4.10 -14.12
C TYR A 300 21.25 -5.07 -15.13
N ASN A 301 20.09 -4.71 -15.70
CA ASN A 301 19.43 -5.51 -16.73
C ASN A 301 20.31 -5.64 -17.99
N ALA A 302 20.96 -4.57 -18.43
CA ALA A 302 21.83 -4.59 -19.60
C ALA A 302 23.07 -5.48 -19.39
N PHE A 303 23.65 -5.46 -18.18
CA PHE A 303 24.78 -6.31 -17.82
C PHE A 303 24.42 -7.79 -17.89
N HIS A 304 23.25 -8.18 -17.40
CA HIS A 304 22.76 -9.56 -17.44
C HIS A 304 22.16 -9.97 -18.79
N GLY A 305 21.93 -9.02 -19.70
CA GLY A 305 21.35 -9.28 -21.02
C GLY A 305 19.83 -9.57 -21.00
N GLU A 306 19.17 -9.44 -19.86
CA GLU A 306 17.74 -9.68 -19.67
C GLU A 306 17.16 -8.79 -18.56
N ILE A 307 15.82 -8.67 -18.49
CA ILE A 307 15.16 -7.91 -17.43
C ILE A 307 15.11 -8.78 -16.16
N ARG A 308 15.94 -8.44 -15.17
CA ARG A 308 15.98 -9.08 -13.84
C ARG A 308 15.47 -8.18 -12.71
N ALA A 309 15.43 -6.87 -12.95
CA ALA A 309 14.88 -5.89 -12.03
C ALA A 309 13.97 -4.90 -12.75
N ALA A 310 12.91 -4.46 -12.08
CA ALA A 310 11.94 -3.50 -12.61
C ALA A 310 11.56 -2.45 -11.57
N TYR A 311 11.89 -1.19 -11.86
CA TYR A 311 11.52 -0.09 -10.97
C TYR A 311 10.08 0.39 -11.21
N THR A 312 9.47 0.94 -10.17
CA THR A 312 8.27 1.74 -10.26
C THR A 312 8.25 2.80 -9.17
N PHE A 313 7.64 3.94 -9.47
CA PHE A 313 7.53 5.09 -8.58
C PHE A 313 6.08 5.54 -8.51
N ASP A 314 5.56 5.71 -7.29
CA ASP A 314 4.26 6.33 -7.06
C ASP A 314 4.41 7.86 -6.95
N ALA A 315 3.46 8.53 -6.30
CA ALA A 315 3.48 9.97 -6.12
C ALA A 315 4.48 10.37 -5.00
N GLY A 316 5.76 10.14 -5.24
CA GLY A 316 6.90 10.49 -4.39
C GLY A 316 8.21 9.93 -4.96
N PRO A 317 9.36 10.20 -4.31
CA PRO A 317 10.65 9.81 -4.85
C PRO A 317 11.07 8.36 -4.55
N ASN A 318 10.29 7.65 -3.72
CA ASN A 318 10.63 6.30 -3.28
C ASN A 318 10.57 5.31 -4.43
N ALA A 319 11.64 4.54 -4.59
CA ALA A 319 11.73 3.51 -5.60
C ALA A 319 11.20 2.19 -5.04
N VAL A 320 10.32 1.53 -5.79
CA VAL A 320 10.02 0.10 -5.59
C VAL A 320 10.68 -0.66 -6.73
N VAL A 321 11.53 -1.62 -6.42
CA VAL A 321 12.26 -2.43 -7.39
C VAL A 321 11.81 -3.88 -7.24
N TYR A 322 10.97 -4.32 -8.19
CA TYR A 322 10.58 -5.71 -8.31
C TYR A 322 11.70 -6.54 -8.93
N HIS A 323 11.81 -7.79 -8.49
CA HIS A 323 12.76 -8.80 -8.94
C HIS A 323 12.23 -10.18 -8.53
N LEU A 324 12.85 -11.25 -9.02
CA LEU A 324 12.58 -12.60 -8.54
C LEU A 324 13.52 -12.95 -7.38
N ALA A 325 13.09 -13.87 -6.52
CA ALA A 325 13.81 -14.25 -5.30
C ALA A 325 15.28 -14.68 -5.53
N GLY A 326 15.60 -15.21 -6.72
CA GLY A 326 16.97 -15.60 -7.08
C GLY A 326 17.94 -14.41 -7.20
N ASP A 327 17.43 -13.22 -7.53
CA ASP A 327 18.25 -12.01 -7.74
C ASP A 327 18.35 -11.13 -6.48
N SER A 328 17.64 -11.47 -5.40
CA SER A 328 17.51 -10.61 -4.21
C SER A 328 18.85 -10.22 -3.59
N ALA A 329 19.74 -11.19 -3.40
CA ALA A 329 21.00 -10.98 -2.70
C ALA A 329 21.95 -10.08 -3.51
N GLU A 330 22.11 -10.37 -4.80
CA GLU A 330 22.94 -9.60 -5.72
C GLU A 330 22.43 -8.17 -5.88
N LEU A 331 21.13 -8.01 -6.13
CA LEU A 331 20.51 -6.71 -6.35
C LEU A 331 20.55 -5.85 -5.08
N LEU A 332 20.28 -6.43 -3.91
CA LEU A 332 20.39 -5.71 -2.64
C LEU A 332 21.85 -5.33 -2.34
N ALA A 333 22.82 -6.23 -2.56
CA ALA A 333 24.24 -5.91 -2.40
C ALA A 333 24.67 -4.72 -3.27
N LEU A 334 24.32 -4.75 -4.56
CA LEU A 334 24.58 -3.67 -5.49
C LEU A 334 23.97 -2.36 -5.02
N LEU A 335 22.69 -2.36 -4.63
CA LEU A 335 22.00 -1.17 -4.14
C LEU A 335 22.60 -0.64 -2.84
N LEU A 336 23.10 -1.50 -1.95
CA LEU A 336 23.77 -1.10 -0.71
C LEU A 336 25.16 -0.48 -0.95
N ARG A 337 25.87 -0.85 -2.04
CA ARG A 337 27.09 -0.12 -2.45
C ARG A 337 26.79 1.30 -2.87
N PHE A 338 25.69 1.49 -3.60
CA PHE A 338 25.26 2.81 -4.06
C PHE A 338 24.63 3.64 -2.94
N TYR A 339 23.84 3.02 -2.07
CA TYR A 339 23.12 3.66 -0.97
C TYR A 339 23.49 3.00 0.36
N PRO A 340 24.71 3.23 0.87
CA PRO A 340 25.15 2.66 2.15
C PRO A 340 24.37 3.24 3.33
N ALA A 341 24.26 2.44 4.39
CA ALA A 341 23.58 2.83 5.61
C ALA A 341 24.24 4.07 6.27
N PRO A 342 23.47 5.01 6.84
CA PRO A 342 24.02 6.12 7.62
C PRO A 342 24.85 5.63 8.82
N ALA A 343 25.94 6.35 9.13
CA ALA A 343 26.75 6.05 10.32
C ALA A 343 25.87 6.07 11.59
N GLY A 344 25.91 4.98 12.38
CA GLY A 344 25.12 4.83 13.61
C GLY A 344 23.75 4.15 13.44
N SER A 345 23.30 3.82 12.23
CA SER A 345 22.13 2.95 12.06
C SER A 345 22.44 1.55 12.62
N SER A 346 21.59 1.00 13.49
CA SER A 346 21.83 -0.33 14.07
C SER A 346 21.80 -1.39 12.98
N THR A 347 22.98 -1.91 12.63
CA THR A 347 23.14 -3.13 11.84
C THR A 347 23.15 -4.38 12.75
N SER A 348 22.61 -4.27 13.97
CA SER A 348 22.83 -5.23 15.05
C SER A 348 22.08 -6.54 14.83
N ASN A 349 22.85 -7.61 14.71
CA ASN A 349 22.40 -8.99 14.84
C ASN A 349 21.80 -9.21 16.24
N GLY A 350 20.48 -9.45 16.31
CA GLY A 350 19.83 -9.98 17.52
C GLY A 350 18.92 -9.02 18.26
N SER A 351 17.75 -8.70 17.70
CA SER A 351 16.54 -8.34 18.45
C SER A 351 15.35 -8.40 17.49
N THR A 352 14.25 -9.01 17.92
CA THR A 352 12.99 -9.20 17.16
C THR A 352 12.19 -7.91 16.93
N SER A 353 12.77 -6.74 17.23
CA SER A 353 12.19 -5.43 16.92
C SER A 353 12.90 -4.80 15.72
N THR A 354 12.26 -4.86 14.55
CA THR A 354 12.73 -4.28 13.27
C THR A 354 12.53 -2.75 13.18
N SER A 355 12.07 -2.11 14.25
CA SER A 355 11.91 -0.66 14.34
C SER A 355 13.29 0.02 14.46
N GLY A 356 13.92 0.33 13.33
CA GLY A 356 15.13 1.16 13.27
C GLY A 356 16.31 0.60 12.46
N ALA A 357 16.19 -0.61 11.91
CA ALA A 357 17.22 -1.18 11.04
C ALA A 357 17.19 -0.53 9.64
N TYR A 358 18.37 -0.34 9.03
CA TYR A 358 18.46 0.19 7.66
C TYR A 358 17.80 -0.72 6.62
N VAL A 359 17.90 -2.04 6.80
CA VAL A 359 17.14 -3.06 6.06
C VAL A 359 16.23 -3.79 7.03
N ASN A 360 14.92 -3.88 6.74
CA ASN A 360 13.95 -4.50 7.65
C ASN A 360 14.16 -6.01 7.89
N SER A 361 14.89 -6.70 7.01
CA SER A 361 15.17 -8.14 7.08
C SER A 361 16.65 -8.41 7.32
N ALA A 362 16.98 -8.91 8.52
CA ALA A 362 18.35 -9.30 8.87
C ALA A 362 18.89 -10.42 7.98
N ALA A 363 18.03 -11.38 7.61
CA ALA A 363 18.41 -12.48 6.72
C ALA A 363 18.74 -11.97 5.30
N ALA A 364 17.95 -11.03 4.76
CA ALA A 364 18.24 -10.45 3.46
C ALA A 364 19.52 -9.60 3.48
N LEU A 365 19.75 -8.85 4.57
CA LEU A 365 20.97 -8.08 4.75
C LEU A 365 22.22 -8.97 4.81
N GLU A 366 22.15 -10.10 5.53
CA GLU A 366 23.28 -11.03 5.60
C GLU A 366 23.56 -11.69 4.24
N ALA A 367 22.53 -12.17 3.55
CA ALA A 367 22.68 -12.70 2.19
C ALA A 367 23.27 -11.66 1.22
N ALA A 368 22.91 -10.39 1.34
CA ALA A 368 23.49 -9.32 0.53
C ALA A 368 24.97 -9.06 0.87
N ARG A 369 25.38 -9.18 2.14
CA ARG A 369 26.80 -9.06 2.53
C ARG A 369 27.64 -10.19 1.94
N GLU A 370 27.13 -11.41 1.99
CA GLU A 370 27.78 -12.57 1.36
C GLU A 370 27.88 -12.37 -0.17
N ALA A 371 26.81 -11.90 -0.81
CA ALA A 371 26.79 -11.64 -2.24
C ALA A 371 27.69 -10.47 -2.66
N ASP A 372 27.91 -9.47 -1.81
CA ASP A 372 28.75 -8.31 -2.12
C ASP A 372 30.19 -8.71 -2.51
N ALA A 373 30.76 -9.68 -1.80
CA ALA A 373 32.09 -10.22 -2.09
C ALA A 373 32.16 -10.99 -3.43
N CYS A 374 31.00 -11.43 -3.93
CA CYS A 374 30.85 -12.27 -5.12
C CYS A 374 30.15 -11.55 -6.28
N LEU A 375 29.96 -10.23 -6.19
CA LEU A 375 29.33 -9.47 -7.28
C LEU A 375 30.12 -9.66 -8.59
N PRO A 376 29.45 -9.92 -9.73
CA PRO A 376 30.11 -10.10 -11.00
C PRO A 376 31.08 -8.96 -11.34
N GLU A 377 32.27 -9.33 -11.81
CA GLU A 377 33.30 -8.36 -12.19
C GLU A 377 32.77 -7.39 -13.26
N GLY A 378 32.93 -6.08 -13.04
CA GLY A 378 32.47 -5.04 -13.95
C GLY A 378 31.01 -4.60 -13.78
N LEU A 379 30.18 -5.29 -12.97
CA LEU A 379 28.78 -4.92 -12.75
C LEU A 379 28.66 -3.54 -12.07
N TYR A 380 29.44 -3.32 -11.02
CA TYR A 380 29.43 -2.06 -10.28
C TYR A 380 29.91 -0.89 -11.16
N GLU A 381 30.97 -1.12 -11.93
CA GLU A 381 31.56 -0.18 -12.87
C GLU A 381 30.59 0.17 -14.02
N ALA A 382 29.83 -0.82 -14.51
CA ALA A 382 28.77 -0.59 -15.49
C ALA A 382 27.69 0.34 -14.94
N CYS A 383 27.29 0.17 -13.68
CA CYS A 383 26.31 1.03 -13.01
C CYS A 383 26.88 2.43 -12.70
N LEU A 384 28.15 2.55 -12.32
CA LEU A 384 28.80 3.84 -12.03
C LEU A 384 28.86 4.77 -13.24
N LYS A 385 29.05 4.23 -14.45
CA LYS A 385 29.06 5.02 -15.70
C LYS A 385 27.76 5.79 -15.95
N THR A 386 26.70 5.47 -15.22
CA THR A 386 25.40 6.13 -15.37
C THR A 386 25.29 7.51 -14.74
N GLY A 387 26.34 8.02 -14.08
CA GLY A 387 26.50 9.47 -13.89
C GLY A 387 25.87 10.06 -12.62
N ARG A 388 25.86 9.32 -11.52
CA ARG A 388 25.76 9.87 -10.16
C ARG A 388 26.35 8.88 -9.15
N THR A 389 27.26 9.35 -8.31
CA THR A 389 27.64 8.63 -7.08
C THR A 389 26.71 9.11 -5.97
N PRO A 390 25.85 8.25 -5.40
CA PRO A 390 24.94 8.67 -4.35
C PRO A 390 25.70 9.00 -3.06
N THR A 391 25.06 9.77 -2.19
CA THR A 391 25.62 10.14 -0.88
C THR A 391 24.93 9.40 0.25
N VAL A 392 25.68 9.17 1.34
CA VAL A 392 25.17 8.50 2.55
C VAL A 392 23.95 9.28 3.09
N GLY A 393 22.85 8.57 3.37
CA GLY A 393 21.63 9.17 3.92
C GLY A 393 20.61 9.66 2.89
N GLU A 394 20.91 9.58 1.58
CA GLU A 394 19.92 9.84 0.52
C GLU A 394 18.80 8.79 0.50
N VAL A 395 19.09 7.57 0.96
CA VAL A 395 18.10 6.55 1.29
C VAL A 395 18.12 6.38 2.81
N LYS A 396 16.95 6.49 3.44
CA LYS A 396 16.78 6.38 4.89
C LYS A 396 16.68 4.93 5.36
N MET A 397 16.06 4.09 4.53
CA MET A 397 15.88 2.67 4.79
C MET A 397 15.47 1.91 3.52
N VAL A 398 15.64 0.60 3.55
CA VAL A 398 15.24 -0.34 2.51
C VAL A 398 14.29 -1.38 3.10
N TYR A 399 13.08 -1.50 2.55
CA TYR A 399 12.23 -2.66 2.84
C TYR A 399 12.47 -3.76 1.81
N TYR A 400 12.86 -4.94 2.26
CA TYR A 400 12.78 -6.18 1.52
C TYR A 400 11.46 -6.86 1.86
N THR A 401 10.65 -7.16 0.84
CA THR A 401 9.35 -7.80 0.98
C THR A 401 9.02 -8.66 -0.24
N LYS A 402 7.81 -9.24 -0.25
CA LYS A 402 7.30 -10.15 -1.28
C LYS A 402 5.82 -9.87 -1.57
N ALA A 403 5.29 -10.52 -2.60
CA ALA A 403 3.85 -10.60 -2.80
C ALA A 403 3.17 -11.20 -1.55
N GLY A 404 2.03 -10.64 -1.15
CA GLY A 404 1.37 -10.93 0.12
C GLY A 404 -0.14 -11.13 0.00
N GLY A 405 -0.71 -11.71 1.07
CA GLY A 405 -2.12 -12.07 1.14
C GLY A 405 -3.08 -10.93 1.53
N PRO A 406 -4.39 -11.20 1.46
CA PRO A 406 -5.47 -10.24 1.71
C PRO A 406 -5.57 -9.83 3.19
N PRO A 407 -6.40 -8.84 3.56
CA PRO A 407 -6.62 -8.46 4.95
C PRO A 407 -6.96 -9.65 5.85
N ARG A 408 -6.49 -9.62 7.11
CA ARG A 408 -6.69 -10.70 8.09
C ARG A 408 -7.17 -10.16 9.44
N VAL A 409 -7.98 -10.95 10.13
CA VAL A 409 -8.31 -10.71 11.55
C VAL A 409 -7.08 -11.05 12.39
N LEU A 410 -6.81 -10.25 13.41
CA LEU A 410 -5.68 -10.42 14.33
C LEU A 410 -6.17 -10.82 15.72
N GLY A 411 -5.27 -11.36 16.53
CA GLY A 411 -5.54 -11.68 17.92
C GLY A 411 -5.61 -10.44 18.81
N ASP A 412 -6.01 -10.67 20.06
CA ASP A 412 -6.19 -9.62 21.07
C ASP A 412 -4.88 -8.91 21.45
N GLU A 413 -3.73 -9.54 21.22
CA GLU A 413 -2.41 -8.97 21.48
C GLU A 413 -2.06 -7.76 20.61
N GLU A 414 -2.73 -7.60 19.46
CA GLU A 414 -2.56 -6.45 18.56
C GLU A 414 -3.64 -5.38 18.75
N ARG A 415 -4.56 -5.57 19.72
CA ARG A 415 -5.68 -4.67 19.99
C ARG A 415 -5.20 -3.31 20.47
N MET A 416 -5.76 -2.26 19.88
CA MET A 416 -5.39 -0.86 20.19
C MET A 416 -6.52 -0.07 20.86
N LEU A 417 -7.52 -0.76 21.41
CA LEU A 417 -8.56 -0.17 22.25
C LEU A 417 -8.61 -0.94 23.57
N ASP A 418 -8.62 -0.21 24.66
CA ASP A 418 -8.87 -0.76 25.99
C ASP A 418 -10.34 -1.17 26.10
N LEU A 419 -10.64 -2.37 26.61
CA LEU A 419 -12.01 -2.87 26.65
C LEU A 419 -12.85 -2.26 27.79
N GLU A 420 -12.23 -1.73 28.84
CA GLU A 420 -12.98 -1.13 29.97
C GLU A 420 -13.38 0.32 29.69
N THR A 421 -12.55 1.02 28.93
CA THR A 421 -12.68 2.46 28.66
C THR A 421 -13.09 2.75 27.22
N GLY A 422 -12.72 1.88 26.29
CA GLY A 422 -12.76 2.13 24.86
C GLY A 422 -11.75 3.17 24.38
N ASP A 423 -10.79 3.54 25.21
CA ASP A 423 -9.78 4.54 24.86
C ASP A 423 -8.64 3.89 24.06
N PRO A 424 -7.97 4.65 23.19
CA PRO A 424 -6.87 4.13 22.38
C PRO A 424 -5.66 3.73 23.23
N VAL A 425 -5.18 2.51 23.01
CA VAL A 425 -3.94 1.99 23.59
C VAL A 425 -2.98 1.69 22.45
N PHE A 426 -2.23 2.71 22.04
CA PHE A 426 -1.17 2.51 21.06
C PHE A 426 0.05 1.89 21.74
N PRO A 427 0.75 0.93 21.10
CA PRO A 427 2.07 0.52 21.56
C PRO A 427 2.94 1.77 21.72
N SER A 428 3.72 1.84 22.81
CA SER A 428 4.67 2.95 22.99
C SER A 428 5.52 3.07 21.73
N ALA A 429 5.50 4.25 21.11
CA ALA A 429 6.32 4.51 19.94
C ALA A 429 7.77 4.27 20.33
N SER A 430 8.37 3.18 19.87
CA SER A 430 9.79 2.93 20.02
C SER A 430 10.54 4.02 19.26
N GLY A 431 10.98 5.04 20.01
CA GLY A 431 12.01 6.02 19.66
C GLY A 431 11.90 6.66 18.28
N SER A 432 11.13 7.76 18.18
CA SER A 432 11.48 8.80 17.21
C SER A 432 12.41 9.79 17.90
N SER A 433 13.71 9.58 17.72
CA SER A 433 14.76 10.59 17.92
C SER A 433 15.59 10.65 16.66
#